data_AF-A0A7X3SRW4-F1
#
_entry.id   AF-A0A7X3SRW4-F1
#
_cell.length_a   1.000
_cell.length_b   1.000
_cell.length_c   1.000
_cell.angle_alpha   90.00
_cell.angle_beta   90.00
_cell.angle_gamma   90.00
#
_symmetry.space_group_name_H-M   'P 1'
#
loop_
_entity.id
_entity.type
_entity.pdbx_description
1 polymer ?
#
loop_
_entity_poly.entity_id
_entity_poly.type
_entity_poly.pdbx_seq_one_letter_code
_entity_poly.pdbx_strand_id
1 'polypeptide(L)'
;MNDEHHELEEAFNQECARLLGAMHTYRSWIGRLPKRWNNRHPGNGRVPGFGTIRMYAPNQIHVGLRYPALVSKVCRSNDDVFLWTG
;
A
#
# COMPACT_ATOMS: atom_id res chain seq x y z
N MET A 1 -11.10 9.15 11.01
CA MET A 1 -9.69 8.84 10.71
C MET A 1 -8.95 10.14 10.93
N ASN A 2 -7.97 10.17 11.84
CA ASN A 2 -7.26 11.41 12.22
C ASN A 2 -6.25 11.80 11.12
N ASP A 3 -5.86 13.07 11.06
CA ASP A 3 -4.93 13.60 10.04
C ASP A 3 -3.59 12.87 10.06
N GLU A 4 -3.07 12.55 11.26
CA GLU A 4 -1.85 11.74 11.44
C GLU A 4 -1.92 10.37 10.72
N HIS A 5 -3.09 9.76 10.63
CA HIS A 5 -3.25 8.48 9.94
C HIS A 5 -3.16 8.64 8.42
N HIS A 6 -3.68 9.74 7.88
CA HIS A 6 -3.58 10.04 6.46
C HIS A 6 -2.14 10.37 6.06
N GLU A 7 -1.42 11.12 6.89
CA GLU A 7 0.00 11.41 6.67
C GLU A 7 0.85 10.13 6.66
N LEU A 8 0.61 9.22 7.60
CA LEU A 8 1.27 7.92 7.64
C LEU A 8 0.94 7.06 6.41
N GLU A 9 -0.33 7.03 6.00
CA GLU A 9 -0.77 6.29 4.82
C GLU A 9 -0.18 6.86 3.53
N GLU A 10 -0.12 8.18 3.39
CA GLU A 10 0.48 8.87 2.26
C GLU A 10 1.97 8.56 2.15
N ALA A 11 2.72 8.74 3.25
CA ALA A 11 4.16 8.45 3.29
C ALA A 11 4.46 7.00 2.93
N PHE A 12 3.68 6.06 3.47
CA PHE A 12 3.80 4.64 3.15
C PHE A 12 3.58 4.36 1.65
N ASN A 13 2.48 4.86 1.07
CA ASN A 13 2.16 4.61 -0.34
C ASN A 13 3.17 5.30 -1.29
N GLN A 14 3.66 6.49 -0.92
CA GLN A 14 4.68 7.20 -1.67
C GLN A 14 6.00 6.40 -1.72
N GLU A 15 6.43 5.85 -0.59
CA GLU A 15 7.64 5.04 -0.54
C GLU A 15 7.52 3.75 -1.35
N CYS A 16 6.36 3.08 -1.28
CA CYS A 16 6.08 1.90 -2.11
C CYS A 16 6.15 2.21 -3.61
N ALA A 17 5.60 3.35 -4.02
CA ALA A 17 5.65 3.79 -5.41
C ALA A 17 7.07 4.15 -5.85
N ARG A 18 7.86 4.82 -4.99
CA ARG A 18 9.27 5.13 -5.22
C ARG A 18 10.09 3.85 -5.46
N LEU A 19 9.93 2.84 -4.61
CA LEU A 19 10.62 1.56 -4.73
C LEU A 19 10.29 0.82 -6.04
N LEU A 20 9.07 0.97 -6.53
CA LEU A 20 8.61 0.35 -7.77
C LEU A 20 8.83 1.25 -9.00
N GLY A 21 9.32 2.48 -8.84
CA GLY A 21 9.43 3.44 -9.95
C GLY A 21 8.07 3.83 -10.55
N ALA A 22 7.01 3.82 -9.75
CA ALA A 22 5.65 4.15 -10.16
C ALA A 22 5.27 5.60 -9.77
N MET A 23 4.38 6.22 -10.55
CA MET A 23 3.77 7.48 -10.16
C MET A 23 2.75 7.26 -9.04
N HIS A 24 2.80 8.11 -8.02
CA HIS A 24 1.88 8.12 -6.88
C HIS A 24 1.03 9.39 -6.86
N THR A 25 -0.24 9.24 -6.51
CA THR A 25 -1.14 10.37 -6.24
C THR A 25 -2.02 9.99 -5.07
N TYR A 26 -1.67 10.48 -3.88
CA TYR A 26 -2.47 10.21 -2.69
C TYR A 26 -3.82 10.92 -2.79
N ARG A 27 -4.88 10.27 -2.31
CA ARG A 27 -6.18 10.90 -2.16
C ARG A 27 -6.74 10.59 -0.78
N SER A 28 -6.66 11.55 0.12
CA SER A 28 -7.17 11.38 1.49
C SER A 28 -8.65 10.98 1.49
N TRP A 29 -9.02 10.19 2.51
CA TRP A 29 -10.38 9.75 2.66
C TRP A 29 -11.30 10.90 3.09
N ILE A 30 -12.30 11.24 2.28
CA ILE A 30 -13.24 12.35 2.53
C ILE A 30 -14.32 12.03 3.59
N GLY A 31 -14.06 11.10 4.51
CA GLY A 31 -14.89 10.89 5.70
C GLY A 31 -16.28 10.25 5.50
N ARG A 32 -16.63 9.80 4.29
CA ARG A 32 -17.89 9.06 4.09
C ARG A 32 -17.78 7.67 4.72
N LEU A 33 -18.92 7.02 5.03
CA LEU A 33 -18.89 5.61 5.43
C LEU A 33 -18.23 4.78 4.30
N PRO A 34 -17.22 3.94 4.61
CA PRO A 34 -16.65 3.03 3.63
C PRO A 34 -17.74 2.10 3.10
N LYS A 35 -18.06 2.25 1.83
CA LYS A 35 -18.81 1.26 1.06
C LYS A 35 -17.79 0.42 0.29
N ARG A 36 -18.21 -0.77 -0.14
CA ARG A 36 -17.34 -1.74 -0.85
C ARG A 36 -16.50 -1.14 -2.01
N TRP A 37 -16.96 -0.03 -2.59
CA TRP A 37 -16.43 0.56 -3.83
C TRP A 37 -15.76 1.93 -3.68
N ASN A 38 -16.05 2.71 -2.63
CA ASN A 38 -15.65 4.12 -2.58
C ASN A 38 -14.21 4.35 -2.07
N ASN A 39 -13.59 3.39 -1.35
CA ASN A 39 -12.19 3.47 -0.91
C ASN A 39 -11.21 2.70 -1.82
N ARG A 40 -11.35 2.84 -3.15
CA ARG A 40 -10.53 2.09 -4.13
C ARG A 40 -9.85 2.99 -5.16
N HIS A 41 -9.58 4.26 -4.83
CA HIS A 41 -8.92 5.18 -5.76
C HIS A 41 -7.50 4.70 -6.14
N PRO A 42 -7.07 4.90 -7.40
CA PRO A 42 -5.65 4.76 -7.78
C PRO A 42 -4.79 5.64 -6.86
N GLY A 43 -3.67 5.12 -6.35
CA GLY A 43 -2.85 5.81 -5.34
C GLY A 43 -3.13 5.39 -3.89
N ASN A 44 -4.36 5.01 -3.56
CA ASN A 44 -4.68 4.42 -2.25
C ASN A 44 -4.51 2.90 -2.33
N GLY A 45 -3.24 2.53 -2.37
CA GLY A 45 -2.78 1.16 -2.42
C GLY A 45 -3.07 0.37 -3.70
N ARG A 46 -3.32 1.07 -4.81
CA ARG A 46 -3.16 0.53 -6.16
C ARG A 46 -1.99 1.23 -6.83
N VAL A 47 -0.99 0.45 -7.22
CA VAL A 47 0.25 0.92 -7.87
C VAL A 47 0.14 0.63 -9.37
N PRO A 48 -0.01 1.66 -10.23
CA PRO A 48 -0.18 1.48 -11.67
C PRO A 48 0.96 0.67 -12.29
N GLY A 49 0.65 -0.35 -13.09
CA GLY A 49 1.66 -1.23 -13.72
C GLY A 49 2.15 -2.38 -12.83
N PHE A 50 2.00 -2.29 -11.50
CA PHE A 50 2.56 -3.27 -10.56
C PHE A 50 1.50 -4.09 -9.84
N GLY A 51 0.39 -3.50 -9.37
CA GLY A 51 -0.64 -4.24 -8.63
C GLY A 51 -1.25 -3.45 -7.49
N THR A 52 -1.37 -4.06 -6.31
CA THR A 52 -1.91 -3.42 -5.10
C THR A 52 -0.99 -3.60 -3.90
N ILE A 53 -0.77 -2.52 -3.15
CA ILE A 53 -0.10 -2.51 -1.84
C ILE A 53 -0.96 -1.67 -0.91
N ARG A 54 -1.72 -2.25 0.00
CA ARG A 54 -2.68 -1.52 0.86
C ARG A 54 -2.30 -1.63 2.32
N MET A 55 -2.28 -0.49 3.03
CA MET A 55 -2.19 -0.45 4.47
C MET A 55 -3.60 -0.34 5.06
N TYR A 56 -4.04 -1.33 5.84
CA TYR A 56 -5.29 -1.27 6.60
C TYR A 56 -5.07 -0.77 8.04
N ALA A 57 -3.90 -1.07 8.59
CA ALA A 57 -3.39 -0.60 9.88
C ALA A 57 -1.85 -0.66 9.85
N PRO A 58 -1.13 -0.02 10.80
CA PRO A 58 0.34 -0.04 10.82
C PRO A 58 0.97 -1.45 10.81
N ASN A 59 0.25 -2.44 11.33
CA ASN A 59 0.66 -3.85 11.38
C ASN A 59 -0.12 -4.75 10.42
N GLN A 60 -0.95 -4.20 9.54
CA GLN A 60 -1.79 -4.96 8.62
C GLN A 60 -1.67 -4.39 7.21
N ILE A 61 -0.76 -4.99 6.44
CA ILE A 61 -0.44 -4.59 5.08
C ILE A 61 -0.77 -5.75 4.13
N HIS A 62 -1.45 -5.45 3.04
CA HIS A 62 -1.75 -6.41 1.98
C HIS A 62 -0.98 -6.06 0.71
N VAL A 63 -0.10 -6.97 0.28
CA VAL A 63 0.69 -6.85 -0.94
C VAL A 63 0.21 -7.88 -1.97
N GLY A 64 -0.13 -7.39 -3.17
CA GLY A 64 -0.59 -8.18 -4.30
C GLY A 64 -0.01 -7.60 -5.59
N LEU A 65 1.27 -7.88 -5.85
CA LEU A 65 1.98 -7.43 -7.03
C LEU A 65 1.87 -8.47 -8.16
N ARG A 66 1.53 -7.99 -9.36
CA ARG A 66 1.58 -8.73 -10.63
C ARG A 66 2.97 -8.68 -11.24
N TYR A 67 3.71 -7.60 -10.99
CA TYR A 67 5.09 -7.40 -11.42
C TYR A 67 5.89 -6.74 -10.28
N PRO A 68 7.15 -7.17 -10.01
CA PRO A 68 7.76 -8.38 -10.54
C PRO A 68 6.92 -9.62 -10.17
N ALA A 69 6.96 -10.64 -11.04
CA ALA A 69 6.09 -11.80 -10.92
C ALA A 69 6.28 -12.47 -9.53
N LEU A 70 5.21 -12.47 -8.73
CA LEU A 70 5.09 -13.12 -7.43
C LEU A 70 6.01 -12.59 -6.29
N VAL A 71 5.55 -11.55 -5.59
CA VAL A 71 5.81 -11.42 -4.15
C VAL A 71 4.48 -11.53 -3.41
N SER A 72 4.11 -12.75 -3.04
CA SER A 72 3.00 -13.05 -2.11
C SER A 72 3.58 -13.82 -0.93
N LYS A 73 4.13 -13.11 0.07
CA LYS A 73 4.64 -13.68 1.33
C LYS A 73 3.88 -13.09 2.51
N VAL A 74 3.45 -13.94 3.42
CA VAL A 74 2.99 -13.54 4.75
C VAL A 74 4.20 -13.59 5.68
N CYS A 75 4.68 -12.43 6.12
CA CYS A 75 5.78 -12.31 7.08
C CYS A 75 5.25 -12.38 8.51
N ARG A 76 5.96 -13.06 9.42
CA ARG A 76 5.54 -13.22 10.83
C ARG A 76 6.24 -12.26 11.77
N SER A 77 7.24 -11.53 11.27
CA SER A 77 7.98 -10.48 11.96
C SER A 77 8.46 -9.40 10.97
N ASN A 78 8.97 -8.29 11.48
CA ASN A 78 9.57 -7.24 10.65
C ASN A 78 10.90 -7.70 10.01
N ASP A 79 11.65 -8.57 10.68
CA ASP A 79 12.94 -9.07 10.17
C ASP A 79 12.76 -9.98 8.95
N ASP A 80 11.64 -10.71 8.87
CA ASP A 80 11.29 -11.60 7.75
C ASP A 80 11.16 -10.88 6.40
N VAL A 81 11.00 -9.55 6.43
CA VAL A 81 10.85 -8.69 5.25
C VAL A 81 12.17 -8.49 4.51
N PHE A 82 13.30 -8.48 5.24
CA PHE A 82 14.61 -8.09 4.70
C PHE A 82 15.46 -9.26 4.19
N LEU A 83 15.08 -10.51 4.45
CA LEU A 83 15.83 -11.71 4.08
C LEU A 83 15.67 -12.12 2.59
N TRP A 84 15.34 -11.19 1.70
CA TRP A 84 15.18 -11.51 0.28
C TRP A 84 16.54 -11.66 -0.41
N THR A 85 16.97 -12.89 -0.65
CA THR A 85 18.06 -13.22 -1.57
C THR A 85 17.45 -13.64 -2.91
N GLY A 86 17.31 -12.68 -3.81
CA GLY A 86 17.22 -12.94 -5.25
C GLY A 86 18.61 -13.15 -5.82
#